data_AF-A0A0J7KVZ9-F1
#
_entry.id   AF-A0A0J7KVZ9-F1
#
_cell.length_a   1.000
_cell.length_b   1.000
_cell.length_c   1.000
_cell.angle_alpha   90.00
_cell.angle_beta   90.00
_cell.angle_gamma   90.00
#
_symmetry.space_group_name_H-M   'P 1'
#
loop_
_entity.id
_entity.type
_entity.pdbx_description
1 polymer ?
#
loop_
_entity_poly.entity_id
_entity_poly.type
_entity_poly.pdbx_seq_one_letter_code
_entity_poly.pdbx_strand_id
1 'polypeptide(L)'
;MTSKVCKKDVLQAVILADDFTTSLTPSQNIFPSILMPVINVPLFDYMIETLIKSKIQEVFLYCSSHVDLLKKYVKEKDYKGTTISLIISDGCSSLGDALRDIDTKGWIRGYFILIRGNTFVNTDLKTLLNAHCLKVEKDKGATMTMVLRNFGSTKDSCMNEETSLVVSDKSINKMLYYTKLKNSEKKVKLELNWFLDHNEIELDTCYLDTHIYLCSPSVLPLFADNFDFQTMDDFIRGVLMNEEILDSRIYWQQLDVEDYALPITSWKAYHMLTQDILRRHSFPLVADAFSSEKNFICMPQSTYKHETALAKGCLLEKDCILGINSTYGSQIDGCILCPGIDVAARSQYIDIVVESLSSGVSKTKMSELDVNDFLYFKNNKVAECDNCSTESSSSEEDSERDSPIPDDTNMFLSEVIDSLLRGYQDKLNCENLILEINSSRYAYNVTIREVTYNVIKAILSLPLHYLSETKTPVNNQNYQKNLKAIITYFNSIILNYVKNKDAQDDCLRAIEDIASTTDELLPYTQHLLHQFYDRDILSEEKILEWYESTSEDADMLHSKVRNAVQPFIKWLREAEEDSTESDND
;
A
#
# COMPACT_ATOMS: atom_id res chain seq x y z
N MET A 1 -46.57 -17.97 0.71
CA MET A 1 -46.01 -18.33 -0.63
C MET A 1 -44.58 -18.78 -0.40
N THR A 2 -44.32 -20.02 -0.77
CA THR A 2 -43.12 -20.82 -0.46
C THR A 2 -41.85 -20.25 -1.09
N SER A 3 -40.88 -19.90 -0.24
CA SER A 3 -39.53 -19.48 -0.62
C SER A 3 -38.83 -20.59 -1.39
N LYS A 4 -38.42 -20.30 -2.63
CA LYS A 4 -37.41 -21.09 -3.32
C LYS A 4 -36.09 -20.83 -2.62
N VAL A 5 -35.77 -21.69 -1.68
CA VAL A 5 -34.42 -21.94 -1.18
C VAL A 5 -33.49 -22.00 -2.41
N CYS A 6 -32.46 -21.14 -2.46
CA CYS A 6 -31.31 -21.38 -3.32
C CYS A 6 -30.95 -22.86 -3.17
N LYS A 7 -30.93 -23.60 -4.29
CA LYS A 7 -30.74 -25.06 -4.33
C LYS A 7 -29.74 -25.52 -3.25
N LYS A 8 -30.01 -26.69 -2.67
CA LYS A 8 -29.20 -27.60 -1.81
C LYS A 8 -27.65 -27.51 -1.92
N ASP A 9 -27.08 -26.32 -1.87
CA ASP A 9 -25.65 -26.11 -1.93
C ASP A 9 -25.14 -26.12 -0.49
N VAL A 10 -24.02 -26.79 -0.31
CA VAL A 10 -23.35 -26.94 0.97
C VAL A 10 -22.90 -25.55 1.41
N LEU A 11 -23.25 -25.14 2.64
CA LEU A 11 -22.79 -23.87 3.18
C LEU A 11 -21.30 -24.00 3.48
N GLN A 12 -20.50 -23.21 2.76
CA GLN A 12 -19.05 -23.20 2.82
C GLN A 12 -18.54 -21.93 3.50
N ALA A 13 -17.52 -22.08 4.33
CA ALA A 13 -16.77 -20.96 4.89
C ALA A 13 -15.27 -21.14 4.65
N VAL A 14 -14.57 -20.05 4.38
CA VAL A 14 -13.13 -19.96 4.25
C VAL A 14 -12.60 -19.16 5.43
N ILE A 15 -11.67 -19.74 6.17
CA ILE A 15 -10.96 -19.06 7.23
C ILE A 15 -9.50 -18.92 6.81
N LEU A 16 -9.02 -17.69 6.75
CA LEU A 16 -7.60 -17.40 6.56
C LEU A 16 -6.91 -17.44 7.91
N ALA A 17 -6.15 -18.49 8.21
CA ALA A 17 -5.46 -18.65 9.49
C ALA A 17 -4.33 -17.62 9.68
N ASP A 18 -3.74 -17.17 8.58
CA ASP A 18 -2.68 -16.19 8.54
C ASP A 18 -3.26 -14.79 8.31
N ASP A 19 -2.76 -13.84 9.09
CA ASP A 19 -3.24 -12.46 9.05
C ASP A 19 -2.47 -11.59 8.05
N PHE A 20 -1.31 -12.07 7.57
CA PHE A 20 -0.35 -11.37 6.67
C PHE A 20 0.10 -9.98 7.14
N THR A 21 -0.34 -9.54 8.33
CA THR A 21 -0.02 -8.25 8.95
C THR A 21 0.69 -8.45 10.29
N THR A 22 1.74 -7.65 10.53
CA THR A 22 2.64 -7.78 11.69
C THR A 22 2.24 -6.88 12.87
N SER A 23 0.96 -6.86 13.26
CA SER A 23 0.49 -5.98 14.32
C SER A 23 0.58 -6.58 15.72
N LEU A 24 0.69 -7.91 15.82
CA LEU A 24 0.73 -8.65 17.09
C LEU A 24 2.11 -9.25 17.37
N THR A 25 3.17 -8.74 16.72
CA THR A 25 4.55 -9.15 17.01
C THR A 25 4.91 -8.85 18.47
N PRO A 26 5.59 -9.78 19.19
CA PRO A 26 6.23 -11.01 18.68
C PRO A 26 5.37 -12.27 18.71
N SER A 27 4.11 -12.24 19.16
CA SER A 27 3.29 -13.46 19.38
C SER A 27 3.10 -14.32 18.12
N GLN A 28 2.92 -13.67 16.97
CA GLN A 28 2.72 -14.31 15.66
C GLN A 28 3.91 -15.15 15.20
N ASN A 29 5.12 -14.89 15.75
CA ASN A 29 6.31 -15.70 15.45
C ASN A 29 6.29 -17.07 16.14
N ILE A 30 5.44 -17.25 17.15
CA ILE A 30 5.39 -18.46 17.98
C ILE A 30 4.23 -19.36 17.55
N PHE A 31 3.05 -18.76 17.34
CA PHE A 31 1.83 -19.45 16.96
C PHE A 31 0.97 -18.53 16.07
N PRO A 32 0.11 -19.10 15.21
CA PRO A 32 -0.73 -18.30 14.31
C PRO A 32 -1.80 -17.52 15.07
N SER A 33 -2.19 -16.33 14.59
CA SER A 33 -3.18 -15.46 15.25
C SER A 33 -4.48 -16.17 15.61
N ILE A 34 -4.91 -17.14 14.79
CA ILE A 34 -6.12 -17.94 15.01
C ILE A 34 -6.07 -18.81 16.27
N LEU A 35 -4.87 -19.14 16.76
CA LEU A 35 -4.65 -19.91 17.98
C LEU A 35 -4.35 -19.02 19.19
N MET A 36 -4.51 -17.70 19.06
CA MET A 36 -4.38 -16.77 20.18
C MET A 36 -5.36 -17.16 21.30
N PRO A 37 -4.87 -17.44 22.52
CA PRO A 37 -5.73 -17.85 23.62
C PRO A 37 -6.44 -16.64 24.19
N VAL A 38 -7.77 -16.58 24.06
CA VAL A 38 -8.62 -15.59 24.72
C VAL A 38 -9.31 -16.30 25.88
N ILE A 39 -9.03 -15.89 27.13
CA ILE A 39 -9.55 -16.58 28.34
C ILE A 39 -9.21 -18.08 28.30
N ASN A 40 -7.93 -18.40 28.07
CA ASN A 40 -7.39 -19.77 27.98
C ASN A 40 -7.95 -20.64 26.83
N VAL A 41 -8.87 -20.13 26.02
CA VAL A 41 -9.44 -20.85 24.87
C VAL A 41 -8.94 -20.20 23.56
N PRO A 42 -8.37 -20.97 22.62
CA PRO A 42 -7.95 -20.43 21.33
C PRO A 42 -9.11 -19.81 20.55
N LEU A 43 -8.85 -18.68 19.89
CA LEU A 43 -9.84 -17.95 19.08
C LEU A 43 -10.56 -18.85 18.05
N PHE A 44 -9.82 -19.80 17.46
CA PHE A 44 -10.36 -20.80 16.54
C PHE A 44 -11.58 -21.55 17.10
N ASP A 45 -11.57 -21.93 18.38
CA ASP A 45 -12.68 -22.69 18.95
C ASP A 45 -13.95 -21.86 19.06
N TYR A 46 -13.83 -20.58 19.41
CA TYR A 46 -14.95 -19.64 19.40
C TYR A 46 -15.57 -19.53 18.00
N MET A 47 -14.71 -19.40 16.97
CA MET A 47 -15.16 -19.34 15.58
C MET A 47 -15.88 -20.63 15.16
N ILE A 48 -15.30 -21.80 15.43
CA ILE A 48 -15.91 -23.08 15.05
C ILE A 48 -17.25 -23.30 15.75
N GLU A 49 -17.38 -22.96 17.04
CA GLU A 49 -18.66 -23.02 17.76
C GLU A 49 -19.73 -22.13 17.10
N THR A 50 -19.36 -20.93 16.65
CA THR A 50 -20.26 -20.03 15.90
C THR A 50 -20.65 -20.61 14.54
N LEU A 51 -19.71 -21.22 13.81
CA LEU A 51 -19.98 -21.87 12.52
C LEU A 51 -20.90 -23.09 12.67
N ILE A 52 -20.70 -23.90 13.72
CA ILE A 52 -21.56 -25.04 14.06
C ILE A 52 -22.99 -24.55 14.39
N LYS A 53 -23.12 -23.50 15.20
CA LYS A 53 -24.43 -22.89 15.53
C LYS A 53 -25.13 -22.35 14.28
N SER A 54 -24.37 -21.76 13.37
CA SER A 54 -24.85 -21.28 12.05
C SER A 54 -25.16 -22.41 11.06
N LYS A 55 -24.91 -23.69 11.43
CA LYS A 55 -25.12 -24.89 10.62
C LYS A 55 -24.33 -24.90 9.31
N ILE A 56 -23.09 -24.39 9.36
CA ILE A 56 -22.14 -24.43 8.26
C ILE A 56 -21.52 -25.83 8.19
N GLN A 57 -21.48 -26.40 6.99
CA GLN A 57 -21.18 -27.81 6.79
C GLN A 57 -19.71 -28.02 6.44
N GLU A 58 -19.15 -27.17 5.59
CA GLU A 58 -17.77 -27.26 5.11
C GLU A 58 -16.99 -26.01 5.49
N VAL A 59 -15.83 -26.20 6.12
CA VAL A 59 -14.92 -25.13 6.49
C VAL A 59 -13.56 -25.40 5.88
N PHE A 60 -13.07 -24.46 5.09
CA PHE A 60 -11.74 -24.49 4.49
C PHE A 60 -10.82 -23.58 5.30
N LEU A 61 -9.85 -24.18 5.97
CA LEU A 61 -8.85 -23.47 6.76
C LEU A 61 -7.59 -23.31 5.90
N TYR A 62 -7.35 -22.09 5.43
CA TYR A 62 -6.17 -21.75 4.64
C TYR A 62 -5.01 -21.38 5.55
N CYS A 63 -3.85 -22.00 5.34
CA CYS A 63 -2.68 -21.85 6.20
C CYS A 63 -1.39 -21.99 5.39
N SER A 64 -0.49 -21.05 5.59
CA SER A 64 0.87 -20.95 5.05
C SER A 64 1.92 -20.92 6.14
N SER A 65 1.61 -20.36 7.32
CA SER A 65 2.52 -20.31 8.48
C SER A 65 2.14 -21.33 9.56
N HIS A 66 3.12 -21.84 10.31
CA HIS A 66 2.91 -22.74 11.48
C HIS A 66 2.01 -23.96 11.20
N VAL A 67 2.09 -24.49 9.97
CA VAL A 67 1.20 -25.54 9.45
C VAL A 67 1.13 -26.78 10.34
N ASP A 68 2.27 -27.22 10.90
CA ASP A 68 2.33 -28.43 11.72
C ASP A 68 1.58 -28.28 13.05
N LEU A 69 1.63 -27.09 13.64
CA LEU A 69 0.96 -26.77 14.90
C LEU A 69 -0.55 -26.78 14.69
N LEU A 70 -1.03 -26.15 13.61
CA LEU A 70 -2.44 -26.12 13.24
C LEU A 70 -2.97 -27.50 12.84
N LYS A 71 -2.21 -28.29 12.06
CA LYS A 71 -2.54 -29.69 11.74
C LYS A 71 -2.70 -30.54 12.98
N LYS A 72 -1.79 -30.40 13.95
CA LYS A 72 -1.87 -31.13 15.22
C LYS A 72 -3.12 -30.73 15.99
N TYR A 73 -3.37 -29.43 16.12
CA TYR A 73 -4.52 -28.89 16.84
C TYR A 73 -5.86 -29.38 16.26
N VAL A 74 -6.04 -29.30 14.94
CA VAL A 74 -7.27 -29.74 14.26
C VAL A 74 -7.46 -31.25 14.36
N LYS A 75 -6.38 -32.05 14.37
CA LYS A 75 -6.47 -33.52 14.53
C LYS A 75 -6.83 -33.94 15.95
N GLU A 76 -6.44 -33.18 16.96
CA GLU A 76 -6.70 -33.49 18.37
C GLU A 76 -8.17 -33.26 18.76
N LYS A 77 -8.90 -32.43 18.00
CA LYS A 77 -10.30 -32.08 18.29
C LYS A 77 -11.27 -32.69 17.28
N ASP A 78 -12.31 -33.35 17.80
CA ASP A 78 -13.42 -33.87 16.99
C ASP A 78 -14.58 -32.86 16.98
N TYR A 79 -14.69 -32.10 15.90
CA TYR A 79 -15.76 -31.11 15.70
C TYR A 79 -16.97 -31.78 15.06
N LYS A 80 -17.96 -32.14 15.87
CA LYS A 80 -19.17 -32.82 15.40
C LYS A 80 -20.07 -31.87 14.60
N GLY A 81 -20.37 -32.24 13.36
CA GLY A 81 -21.37 -31.55 12.52
C GLY A 81 -20.80 -30.65 11.42
N THR A 82 -19.47 -30.45 11.38
CA THR A 82 -18.80 -29.61 10.37
C THR A 82 -17.50 -30.30 9.94
N THR A 83 -17.26 -30.37 8.63
CA THR A 83 -16.01 -30.92 8.07
C THR A 83 -15.00 -29.81 7.86
N ILE A 84 -13.84 -29.91 8.51
CA ILE A 84 -12.75 -28.95 8.40
C ILE A 84 -11.69 -29.52 7.45
N SER A 85 -11.46 -28.84 6.34
CA SER A 85 -10.46 -29.17 5.34
C SER A 85 -9.32 -28.15 5.38
N LEU A 86 -8.08 -28.61 5.53
CA LEU A 86 -6.91 -27.74 5.56
C LEU A 86 -6.38 -27.52 4.14
N ILE A 87 -6.24 -26.26 3.73
CA ILE A 87 -5.57 -25.85 2.50
C ILE A 87 -4.18 -25.35 2.89
N ILE A 88 -3.16 -26.07 2.46
CA ILE A 88 -1.75 -25.72 2.72
C ILE A 88 -1.18 -25.12 1.47
N SER A 89 -0.45 -24.01 1.62
CA SER A 89 0.27 -23.37 0.53
C SER A 89 1.59 -22.83 1.03
N ASP A 90 2.68 -23.14 0.32
CA ASP A 90 4.01 -22.63 0.61
C ASP A 90 4.23 -21.37 -0.24
N GLY A 91 4.62 -20.25 0.38
CA GLY A 91 4.96 -19.02 -0.34
C GLY A 91 3.83 -17.99 -0.51
N CYS A 92 2.75 -18.08 0.26
CA CYS A 92 1.71 -17.06 0.31
C CYS A 92 2.19 -15.85 1.12
N SER A 93 2.24 -14.67 0.51
CA SER A 93 2.72 -13.44 1.17
C SER A 93 1.59 -12.47 1.53
N SER A 94 0.46 -12.58 0.84
CA SER A 94 -0.68 -11.67 1.00
C SER A 94 -2.02 -12.41 1.05
N LEU A 95 -3.07 -11.68 1.43
CA LEU A 95 -4.45 -12.17 1.37
C LEU A 95 -4.87 -12.45 -0.08
N GLY A 96 -4.46 -11.61 -1.03
CA GLY A 96 -4.72 -11.79 -2.45
C GLY A 96 -4.12 -13.08 -2.99
N ASP A 97 -2.87 -13.39 -2.64
CA ASP A 97 -2.21 -14.65 -3.02
C ASP A 97 -2.99 -15.86 -2.52
N ALA A 98 -3.50 -15.81 -1.28
CA ALA A 98 -4.29 -16.88 -0.70
C ALA A 98 -5.57 -17.14 -1.49
N LEU A 99 -6.30 -16.09 -1.86
CA LEU A 99 -7.55 -16.23 -2.61
C LEU A 99 -7.30 -16.71 -4.05
N ARG A 100 -6.20 -16.29 -4.70
CA ARG A 100 -5.78 -16.80 -6.02
C ARG A 100 -5.43 -18.29 -6.00
N ASP A 101 -4.73 -18.74 -4.96
CA ASP A 101 -4.41 -20.15 -4.79
C ASP A 101 -5.67 -20.99 -4.53
N ILE A 102 -6.62 -20.46 -3.74
CA ILE A 102 -7.93 -21.09 -3.54
C ILE A 102 -8.70 -21.20 -4.87
N ASP A 103 -8.69 -20.17 -5.70
CA ASP A 103 -9.30 -20.18 -7.04
C ASP A 103 -8.66 -21.26 -7.93
N THR A 104 -7.32 -21.29 -7.98
CA THR A 104 -6.54 -22.26 -8.76
C THR A 104 -6.84 -23.70 -8.33
N LYS A 105 -7.04 -23.94 -7.04
CA LYS A 105 -7.44 -25.26 -6.50
C LYS A 105 -8.88 -25.62 -6.86
N GLY A 106 -9.76 -24.64 -7.07
CA GLY A 106 -11.13 -24.83 -7.55
C GLY A 106 -12.05 -25.58 -6.58
N TRP A 107 -11.74 -25.54 -5.29
CA TRP A 107 -12.51 -26.21 -4.22
C TRP A 107 -13.82 -25.49 -3.90
N ILE A 108 -13.90 -24.20 -4.20
CA ILE A 108 -15.03 -23.33 -3.88
C ILE A 108 -15.63 -22.83 -5.20
N ARG A 109 -16.92 -23.05 -5.39
CA ARG A 109 -17.64 -22.69 -6.64
C ARG A 109 -18.99 -22.02 -6.39
N GLY A 110 -19.41 -21.93 -5.14
CA GLY A 110 -20.67 -21.33 -4.73
C GLY A 110 -20.46 -20.07 -3.90
N TYR A 111 -21.54 -19.62 -3.26
CA TYR A 111 -21.47 -18.57 -2.24
C TYR A 111 -20.73 -19.10 -1.01
N PHE A 112 -19.83 -18.30 -0.48
CA PHE A 112 -19.04 -18.67 0.68
C PHE A 112 -18.87 -17.48 1.63
N ILE A 113 -18.59 -17.80 2.89
CA ILE A 113 -18.27 -16.79 3.91
C ILE A 113 -16.76 -16.75 4.04
N LEU A 114 -16.15 -15.59 3.84
CA LEU A 114 -14.72 -15.36 4.06
C LEU A 114 -14.52 -14.71 5.43
N ILE A 115 -13.68 -15.31 6.27
CA ILE A 115 -13.38 -14.83 7.62
C ILE A 115 -11.86 -14.75 7.81
N ARG A 116 -11.35 -13.64 8.34
CA ARG A 116 -9.96 -13.55 8.80
C ARG A 116 -9.82 -14.22 10.17
N GLY A 117 -8.75 -15.01 10.35
CA GLY A 117 -8.55 -15.85 11.53
C GLY A 117 -8.29 -15.09 12.82
N ASN A 118 -8.09 -13.77 12.78
CA ASN A 118 -7.94 -12.91 13.95
C ASN A 118 -9.27 -12.36 14.50
N THR A 119 -10.43 -12.75 13.94
CA THR A 119 -11.74 -12.22 14.34
C THR A 119 -12.48 -13.11 15.33
N PHE A 120 -13.03 -12.49 16.38
CA PHE A 120 -14.05 -13.07 17.22
C PHE A 120 -15.45 -12.74 16.68
N VAL A 121 -16.36 -13.72 16.69
CA VAL A 121 -17.75 -13.54 16.25
C VAL A 121 -18.71 -14.50 16.96
N ASN A 122 -19.92 -14.03 17.27
CA ASN A 122 -21.02 -14.84 17.85
C ASN A 122 -22.35 -14.82 17.05
N THR A 123 -22.40 -14.19 15.88
CA THR A 123 -23.63 -14.02 15.07
C THR A 123 -24.01 -15.26 14.25
N ASP A 124 -25.28 -15.34 13.83
CA ASP A 124 -25.74 -16.34 12.86
C ASP A 124 -25.30 -15.97 11.43
N LEU A 125 -24.18 -16.54 11.00
CA LEU A 125 -23.61 -16.24 9.68
C LEU A 125 -24.48 -16.76 8.52
N LYS A 126 -25.38 -17.70 8.78
CA LYS A 126 -26.26 -18.25 7.73
C LYS A 126 -27.36 -17.26 7.35
N THR A 127 -27.94 -16.55 8.31
CA THR A 127 -28.96 -15.52 8.01
C THR A 127 -28.35 -14.38 7.21
N LEU A 128 -27.14 -13.96 7.58
CA LEU A 128 -26.36 -12.97 6.85
C LEU A 128 -26.09 -13.41 5.40
N LEU A 129 -25.60 -14.64 5.19
CA LEU A 129 -25.35 -15.15 3.83
C LEU A 129 -26.65 -15.24 3.01
N ASN A 130 -27.77 -15.67 3.60
CA ASN A 130 -29.05 -15.68 2.91
C ASN A 130 -29.50 -14.27 2.49
N ALA A 131 -29.25 -13.26 3.33
CA ALA A 131 -29.52 -11.87 2.99
C ALA A 131 -28.67 -11.41 1.80
N HIS A 132 -27.39 -11.80 1.74
CA HIS A 132 -26.54 -11.58 0.57
C HIS A 132 -27.11 -12.25 -0.69
N CYS A 133 -27.49 -13.53 -0.63
CA CYS A 133 -28.09 -14.23 -1.78
C CYS A 133 -29.34 -13.51 -2.31
N LEU A 134 -30.20 -12.98 -1.41
CA LEU A 134 -31.37 -12.19 -1.82
C LEU A 134 -31.00 -10.86 -2.49
N LYS A 135 -29.85 -10.26 -2.13
CA LYS A 135 -29.31 -9.09 -2.83
C LYS A 135 -28.83 -9.48 -4.23
N VAL A 136 -28.13 -10.60 -4.36
CA VAL A 136 -27.64 -11.12 -5.66
C VAL A 136 -28.78 -11.47 -6.61
N GLU A 137 -29.91 -11.96 -6.08
CA GLU A 137 -31.12 -12.18 -6.89
C GLU A 137 -31.71 -10.89 -7.48
N LYS A 138 -31.54 -9.75 -6.79
CA LYS A 138 -31.99 -8.43 -7.26
C LYS A 138 -30.96 -7.76 -8.16
N ASP A 139 -29.69 -7.84 -7.78
CA ASP A 139 -28.54 -7.31 -8.52
C ASP A 139 -27.52 -8.41 -8.77
N LYS A 140 -27.42 -8.84 -10.03
CA LYS A 140 -26.47 -9.89 -10.43
C LYS A 140 -25.01 -9.46 -10.32
N GLY A 141 -24.73 -8.16 -10.25
CA GLY A 141 -23.38 -7.62 -10.05
C GLY A 141 -22.92 -7.64 -8.58
N ALA A 142 -23.80 -7.98 -7.64
CA ALA A 142 -23.47 -8.01 -6.21
C ALA A 142 -22.41 -9.07 -5.90
N THR A 143 -21.17 -8.63 -5.74
CA THR A 143 -20.01 -9.53 -5.59
C THR A 143 -19.72 -9.84 -4.14
N MET A 144 -19.82 -8.84 -3.25
CA MET A 144 -19.50 -9.01 -1.85
C MET A 144 -20.45 -8.22 -0.95
N THR A 145 -20.75 -8.72 0.23
CA THR A 145 -21.38 -7.95 1.31
C THR A 145 -20.49 -7.94 2.55
N MET A 146 -20.03 -6.76 2.93
CA MET A 146 -19.25 -6.54 4.15
C MET A 146 -20.16 -6.53 5.37
N VAL A 147 -19.77 -7.21 6.43
CA VAL A 147 -20.46 -7.15 7.73
C VAL A 147 -19.76 -6.10 8.59
N LEU A 148 -20.48 -5.05 8.96
CA LEU A 148 -19.94 -3.93 9.73
C LEU A 148 -20.62 -3.86 11.09
N ARG A 149 -19.83 -3.58 12.14
CA ARG A 149 -20.37 -3.40 13.50
C ARG A 149 -20.42 -1.93 13.84
N ASN A 150 -21.56 -1.45 14.34
CA ASN A 150 -21.65 -0.10 14.87
C ASN A 150 -20.95 -0.03 16.24
N PHE A 151 -19.86 0.72 16.31
CA PHE A 151 -19.06 0.95 17.51
C PHE A 151 -19.36 2.31 18.17
N GLY A 152 -20.25 3.11 17.56
CA GLY A 152 -20.54 4.48 17.98
C GLY A 152 -19.36 5.43 17.72
N SER A 153 -19.26 6.49 18.53
CA SER A 153 -18.19 7.49 18.37
C SER A 153 -16.84 6.91 18.77
N THR A 154 -15.94 6.75 17.80
CA THR A 154 -14.57 6.29 18.04
C THR A 154 -13.63 7.35 18.59
N LYS A 155 -14.00 8.64 18.63
CA LYS A 155 -13.08 9.77 18.97
C LYS A 155 -12.27 9.60 20.28
N ASP A 156 -12.81 8.88 21.26
CA ASP A 156 -12.17 8.61 22.55
C ASP A 156 -11.96 7.11 22.82
N SER A 157 -12.00 6.28 21.77
CA SER A 157 -11.94 4.83 21.89
C SER A 157 -10.51 4.29 21.81
N CYS A 158 -10.31 3.06 22.26
CA CYS A 158 -9.03 2.35 22.09
C CYS A 158 -8.73 2.00 20.62
N MET A 159 -9.68 2.23 19.71
CA MET A 159 -9.72 1.70 18.34
C MET A 159 -9.59 2.80 17.26
N ASN A 160 -9.00 3.94 17.60
CA ASN A 160 -8.92 5.07 16.66
C ASN A 160 -8.21 4.70 15.35
N GLU A 161 -7.21 3.82 15.44
CA GLU A 161 -6.43 3.30 14.31
C GLU A 161 -7.27 2.47 13.32
N GLU A 162 -8.41 1.92 13.76
CA GLU A 162 -9.33 1.11 12.93
C GLU A 162 -10.53 1.92 12.42
N THR A 163 -10.56 3.23 12.67
CA THR A 163 -11.68 4.08 12.26
C THR A 163 -11.76 4.10 10.74
N SER A 164 -12.91 3.66 10.21
CA SER A 164 -13.17 3.63 8.77
C SER A 164 -14.23 4.64 8.40
N LEU A 165 -14.06 5.32 7.27
CA LEU A 165 -15.12 6.11 6.65
C LEU A 165 -15.86 5.23 5.64
N VAL A 166 -17.15 5.10 5.86
CA VAL A 166 -18.08 4.37 5.00
C VAL A 166 -19.05 5.36 4.38
N VAL A 167 -19.11 5.39 3.05
CA VAL A 167 -20.11 6.15 2.29
C VAL A 167 -20.98 5.15 1.54
N SER A 168 -22.29 5.26 1.69
CA SER A 168 -23.22 4.31 1.07
C SER A 168 -24.54 4.95 0.64
N ASP A 169 -25.22 4.30 -0.31
CA ASP A 169 -26.60 4.61 -0.66
C ASP A 169 -27.54 4.00 0.39
N LYS A 170 -28.31 4.86 1.05
CA LYS A 170 -29.20 4.49 2.16
C LYS A 170 -30.39 3.63 1.75
N SER A 171 -30.78 3.64 0.48
CA SER A 171 -31.94 2.89 -0.02
C SER A 171 -31.64 1.40 -0.23
N ILE A 172 -30.41 1.09 -0.64
CA ILE A 172 -29.99 -0.26 -1.02
C ILE A 172 -28.80 -0.80 -0.22
N ASN A 173 -28.20 0.02 0.66
CA ASN A 173 -26.98 -0.28 1.41
C ASN A 173 -25.81 -0.70 0.48
N LYS A 174 -25.74 -0.07 -0.70
CA LYS A 174 -24.62 -0.22 -1.63
C LYS A 174 -23.49 0.67 -1.16
N MET A 175 -22.29 0.12 -1.06
CA MET A 175 -21.09 0.87 -0.70
C MET A 175 -20.62 1.68 -1.90
N LEU A 176 -20.35 2.97 -1.68
CA LEU A 176 -19.85 3.90 -2.70
C LEU A 176 -18.38 4.22 -2.45
N TYR A 177 -18.00 4.38 -1.19
CA TYR A 177 -16.62 4.65 -0.81
C TYR A 177 -16.29 4.02 0.55
N TYR A 178 -15.08 3.49 0.65
CA TYR A 178 -14.54 2.90 1.86
C TYR A 178 -13.07 3.25 2.00
N THR A 179 -12.69 3.81 3.15
CA THR A 179 -11.28 4.03 3.49
C THR A 179 -11.05 3.93 4.99
N LYS A 180 -9.88 3.41 5.38
CA LYS A 180 -9.41 3.46 6.77
C LYS A 180 -8.72 4.80 6.99
N LEU A 181 -9.21 5.56 7.97
CA LEU A 181 -8.71 6.90 8.26
C LEU A 181 -7.38 6.79 9.01
N LYS A 182 -6.33 7.39 8.47
CA LYS A 182 -5.05 7.54 9.19
C LYS A 182 -5.16 8.73 10.15
N ASN A 183 -4.57 8.61 11.35
CA ASN A 183 -4.62 9.63 12.40
C ASN A 183 -4.18 11.05 11.96
N SER A 184 -3.47 11.18 10.85
CA SER A 184 -2.99 12.46 10.29
C SER A 184 -4.00 13.20 9.41
N GLU A 185 -5.05 12.54 8.92
CA GLU A 185 -5.95 13.12 7.91
C GLU A 185 -7.13 13.84 8.56
N LYS A 186 -7.16 15.17 8.44
CA LYS A 186 -8.24 16.03 8.98
C LYS A 186 -9.33 16.38 7.96
N LYS A 187 -9.10 16.08 6.68
CA LYS A 187 -9.98 16.42 5.58
C LYS A 187 -10.31 15.16 4.80
N VAL A 188 -11.58 15.02 4.44
CA VAL A 188 -12.07 13.94 3.56
C VAL A 188 -12.47 14.58 2.23
N LYS A 189 -11.99 14.03 1.12
CA LYS A 189 -12.44 14.41 -0.22
C LYS A 189 -13.73 13.66 -0.53
N LEU A 190 -14.78 14.39 -0.89
CA LEU A 190 -16.06 13.81 -1.29
C LEU A 190 -16.20 13.94 -2.80
N GLU A 191 -16.53 12.86 -3.48
CA GLU A 191 -16.71 12.89 -4.93
C GLU A 191 -18.10 13.43 -5.28
N LEU A 192 -18.16 14.28 -6.31
CA LEU A 192 -19.41 14.90 -6.74
C LEU A 192 -20.41 13.87 -7.27
N ASN A 193 -19.92 12.82 -7.94
CA ASN A 193 -20.73 11.79 -8.58
C ASN A 193 -21.61 11.05 -7.58
N TRP A 194 -21.16 10.88 -6.34
CA TRP A 194 -21.96 10.25 -5.29
C TRP A 194 -23.33 10.95 -5.16
N PHE A 195 -23.33 12.29 -5.14
CA PHE A 195 -24.51 13.14 -4.99
C PHE A 195 -25.35 13.31 -6.25
N LEU A 196 -24.76 13.09 -7.43
CA LEU A 196 -25.48 13.20 -8.70
C LEU A 196 -26.25 11.91 -9.02
N ASP A 197 -25.69 10.76 -8.66
CA ASP A 197 -26.23 9.45 -9.06
C ASP A 197 -27.21 8.86 -8.02
N HIS A 198 -27.20 9.37 -6.78
CA HIS A 198 -27.96 8.79 -5.66
C HIS A 198 -28.83 9.84 -4.96
N ASN A 199 -30.06 9.45 -4.58
CA ASN A 199 -31.01 10.35 -3.92
C ASN A 199 -30.69 10.62 -2.45
N GLU A 200 -30.25 9.59 -1.72
CA GLU A 200 -29.90 9.68 -0.30
C GLU A 200 -28.58 8.95 -0.04
N ILE A 201 -27.62 9.66 0.54
CA ILE A 201 -26.29 9.15 0.86
C ILE A 201 -26.09 9.24 2.36
N GLU A 202 -25.53 8.19 2.92
CA GLU A 202 -25.15 8.09 4.32
C GLU A 202 -23.62 8.06 4.42
N LEU A 203 -23.08 8.93 5.28
CA LEU A 203 -21.65 9.04 5.55
C LEU A 203 -21.42 8.77 7.04
N ASP A 204 -20.76 7.67 7.34
CA ASP A 204 -20.54 7.22 8.72
C ASP A 204 -19.09 6.88 9.00
N THR A 205 -18.68 7.19 10.23
CA THR A 205 -17.36 6.83 10.79
C THR A 205 -17.49 5.90 12.00
N CYS A 206 -18.72 5.54 12.37
CA CYS A 206 -19.02 4.74 13.55
C CYS A 206 -18.88 3.23 13.30
N TYR A 207 -18.70 2.82 12.04
CA TYR A 207 -18.67 1.41 11.67
C TYR A 207 -17.25 0.85 11.69
N LEU A 208 -17.09 -0.26 12.39
CA LEU A 208 -15.89 -1.08 12.42
C LEU A 208 -16.04 -2.23 11.41
N ASP A 209 -15.00 -2.46 10.60
CA ASP A 209 -14.91 -3.66 9.76
C ASP A 209 -14.72 -4.89 10.66
N THR A 210 -15.61 -5.88 10.54
CA THR A 210 -15.53 -7.11 11.33
C THR A 210 -14.58 -8.15 10.72
N HIS A 211 -14.05 -7.92 9.53
CA HIS A 211 -13.33 -8.88 8.70
C HIS A 211 -14.13 -10.15 8.35
N ILE A 212 -15.45 -10.00 8.24
CA ILE A 212 -16.37 -11.04 7.79
C ILE A 212 -17.01 -10.56 6.49
N TYR A 213 -16.79 -11.32 5.43
CA TYR A 213 -17.23 -10.99 4.09
C TYR A 213 -18.11 -12.10 3.54
N LEU A 214 -19.28 -11.74 3.05
CA LEU A 214 -20.20 -12.65 2.37
C LEU A 214 -19.90 -12.55 0.89
N CYS A 215 -19.36 -13.61 0.31
CA CYS A 215 -18.78 -13.58 -1.03
C CYS A 215 -19.65 -14.36 -2.02
N SER A 216 -19.87 -13.75 -3.19
CA SER A 216 -20.29 -14.45 -4.39
C SER A 216 -19.13 -15.21 -5.03
N PRO A 217 -19.41 -16.22 -5.87
CA PRO A 217 -18.37 -16.97 -6.57
C PRO A 217 -17.51 -16.12 -7.52
N SER A 218 -17.92 -14.88 -7.84
CA SER A 218 -17.14 -13.93 -8.65
C SER A 218 -15.92 -13.36 -7.93
N VAL A 219 -15.87 -13.40 -6.59
CA VAL A 219 -14.75 -12.81 -5.82
C VAL A 219 -13.41 -13.46 -6.17
N LEU A 220 -13.37 -14.80 -6.25
CA LEU A 220 -12.13 -15.53 -6.49
C LEU A 220 -11.53 -15.23 -7.89
N PRO A 221 -12.31 -15.28 -9.00
CA PRO A 221 -11.85 -14.82 -10.30
C PRO A 221 -11.38 -13.35 -10.33
N LEU A 222 -12.04 -12.44 -9.60
CA LEU A 222 -11.60 -11.04 -9.57
C LEU A 222 -10.20 -10.89 -8.97
N PHE A 223 -9.85 -11.68 -7.95
CA PHE A 223 -8.48 -11.73 -7.43
C PHE A 223 -7.51 -12.39 -8.41
N ALA A 224 -7.95 -13.39 -9.17
CA ALA A 224 -7.12 -14.05 -10.19
C ALA A 224 -6.81 -13.14 -11.39
N ASP A 225 -7.77 -12.33 -11.82
CA ASP A 225 -7.63 -11.41 -12.96
C ASP A 225 -6.83 -10.14 -12.58
N ASN A 226 -6.90 -9.70 -11.31
CA ASN A 226 -6.28 -8.47 -10.81
C ASN A 226 -5.17 -8.79 -9.79
N PHE A 227 -3.92 -8.84 -10.26
CA PHE A 227 -2.74 -9.21 -9.46
C PHE A 227 -2.29 -8.14 -8.46
N ASP A 228 -2.73 -6.91 -8.65
CA ASP A 228 -2.50 -5.75 -7.79
C ASP A 228 -3.29 -5.80 -6.48
N PHE A 229 -4.39 -6.56 -6.42
CA PHE A 229 -5.15 -6.75 -5.17
C PHE A 229 -4.38 -7.63 -4.18
N GLN A 230 -3.61 -7.02 -3.29
CA GLN A 230 -2.82 -7.72 -2.27
C GLN A 230 -3.59 -7.84 -0.95
N THR A 231 -4.30 -6.79 -0.56
CA THR A 231 -5.12 -6.76 0.66
C THR A 231 -6.61 -6.69 0.34
N MET A 232 -7.45 -6.95 1.35
CA MET A 232 -8.90 -6.75 1.21
C MET A 232 -9.24 -5.27 0.97
N ASP A 233 -8.47 -4.35 1.54
CA ASP A 233 -8.69 -2.91 1.36
C ASP A 233 -8.41 -2.48 -0.09
N ASP A 234 -7.41 -3.08 -0.74
CA ASP A 234 -7.11 -2.84 -2.17
C ASP A 234 -8.22 -3.37 -3.06
N PHE A 235 -8.73 -4.57 -2.75
CA PHE A 235 -9.87 -5.15 -3.45
C PHE A 235 -11.13 -4.28 -3.34
N ILE A 236 -11.48 -3.84 -2.12
CA ILE A 236 -12.65 -2.98 -1.91
C ILE A 236 -12.49 -1.68 -2.69
N ARG A 237 -11.35 -0.99 -2.57
CA ARG A 237 -11.09 0.25 -3.32
C ARG A 237 -11.10 0.02 -4.82
N GLY A 238 -10.47 -1.04 -5.30
CA GLY A 238 -10.37 -1.36 -6.72
C GLY A 238 -11.72 -1.65 -7.36
N VAL A 239 -12.59 -2.40 -6.66
CA VAL A 239 -13.95 -2.69 -7.14
C VAL A 239 -14.83 -1.43 -7.12
N LEU A 240 -14.72 -0.58 -6.09
CA LEU A 240 -15.50 0.67 -6.01
C LEU A 240 -15.07 1.70 -7.07
N MET A 241 -13.77 1.82 -7.35
CA MET A 241 -13.24 2.78 -8.33
C MET A 241 -13.50 2.34 -9.78
N ASN A 242 -13.48 1.03 -10.05
CA ASN A 242 -13.62 0.46 -11.39
C ASN A 242 -14.99 -0.19 -11.63
N GLU A 243 -16.06 0.30 -10.99
CA GLU A 243 -17.40 -0.28 -11.11
C GLU A 243 -17.87 -0.35 -12.58
N GLU A 244 -17.55 0.66 -13.40
CA GLU A 244 -17.94 0.71 -14.81
C GLU A 244 -17.32 -0.41 -15.67
N ILE A 245 -16.14 -0.90 -15.27
CA ILE A 245 -15.38 -1.91 -16.04
C ILE A 245 -15.69 -3.31 -15.51
N LEU A 246 -15.75 -3.48 -14.19
CA LEU A 246 -15.89 -4.78 -13.55
C LEU A 246 -17.34 -5.24 -13.40
N ASP A 247 -18.32 -4.33 -13.52
CA ASP A 247 -19.76 -4.56 -13.22
C ASP A 247 -19.98 -5.30 -11.89
N SER A 248 -19.09 -5.03 -10.93
CA SER A 248 -19.02 -5.71 -9.65
C SER A 248 -19.27 -4.71 -8.54
N ARG A 249 -20.20 -5.04 -7.64
CA ARG A 249 -20.71 -4.13 -6.61
C ARG A 249 -20.52 -4.71 -5.22
N ILE A 250 -20.14 -3.84 -4.29
CA ILE A 250 -19.99 -4.16 -2.87
C ILE A 250 -21.15 -3.55 -2.11
N TYR A 251 -21.76 -4.39 -1.27
CA TYR A 251 -22.79 -3.98 -0.33
C TYR A 251 -22.27 -4.06 1.08
N TRP A 252 -22.99 -3.47 2.02
CA TRP A 252 -22.72 -3.69 3.44
C TRP A 252 -23.98 -4.08 4.19
N GLN A 253 -23.79 -4.64 5.38
CA GLN A 253 -24.84 -4.97 6.31
C GLN A 253 -24.36 -4.71 7.73
N GLN A 254 -25.17 -3.99 8.50
CA GLN A 254 -24.93 -3.78 9.91
C GLN A 254 -25.14 -5.09 10.68
N LEU A 255 -24.25 -5.37 11.62
CA LEU A 255 -24.41 -6.41 12.63
C LEU A 255 -25.55 -6.04 13.59
N ASP A 256 -26.36 -7.03 13.97
CA ASP A 256 -27.45 -6.84 14.93
C ASP A 256 -26.89 -6.37 16.29
N VAL A 257 -27.69 -5.57 17.02
CA VAL A 257 -27.27 -4.96 18.29
C VAL A 257 -26.99 -6.00 19.38
N GLU A 258 -27.63 -7.17 19.30
CA GLU A 258 -27.44 -8.29 20.22
C GLU A 258 -26.18 -9.10 19.89
N ASP A 259 -25.67 -8.98 18.67
CA ASP A 259 -24.53 -9.72 18.18
C ASP A 259 -23.23 -8.93 18.40
N TYR A 260 -22.14 -9.68 18.45
CA TYR A 260 -20.81 -9.20 18.77
C TYR A 260 -19.79 -9.79 17.78
N ALA A 261 -19.07 -8.90 17.12
CA ALA A 261 -17.89 -9.24 16.34
C ALA A 261 -16.77 -8.23 16.60
N LEU A 262 -15.53 -8.70 16.73
CA LEU A 262 -14.37 -7.84 16.95
C LEU A 262 -13.11 -8.50 16.36
N PRO A 263 -12.44 -7.87 15.38
CA PRO A 263 -11.14 -8.31 14.93
C PRO A 263 -10.04 -7.93 15.94
N ILE A 264 -9.13 -8.85 16.19
CA ILE A 264 -7.96 -8.63 17.05
C ILE A 264 -6.82 -8.11 16.18
N THR A 265 -6.87 -6.83 15.84
CA THR A 265 -5.80 -6.17 15.07
C THR A 265 -4.69 -5.62 15.96
N SER A 266 -4.95 -5.38 17.23
CA SER A 266 -3.99 -4.80 18.18
C SER A 266 -4.14 -5.41 19.58
N TRP A 267 -3.13 -5.22 20.44
CA TRP A 267 -3.20 -5.62 21.85
C TRP A 267 -4.32 -4.90 22.62
N LYS A 268 -4.62 -3.66 22.21
CA LYS A 268 -5.79 -2.90 22.67
C LYS A 268 -7.08 -3.65 22.36
N ALA A 269 -7.23 -4.12 21.11
CA ALA A 269 -8.38 -4.93 20.69
C ALA A 269 -8.48 -6.25 21.43
N TYR A 270 -7.36 -6.94 21.62
CA TYR A 270 -7.29 -8.16 22.40
C TYR A 270 -7.77 -7.96 23.85
N HIS A 271 -7.33 -6.88 24.49
CA HIS A 271 -7.74 -6.54 25.85
C HIS A 271 -9.24 -6.23 25.94
N MET A 272 -9.76 -5.41 25.00
CA MET A 272 -11.18 -5.09 24.92
C MET A 272 -12.03 -6.34 24.74
N LEU A 273 -11.65 -7.22 23.81
CA LEU A 273 -12.34 -8.49 23.61
C LEU A 273 -12.41 -9.31 24.90
N THR A 274 -11.29 -9.41 25.61
CA THR A 274 -11.24 -10.21 26.84
C THR A 274 -12.16 -9.64 27.92
N GLN A 275 -12.17 -8.31 28.10
CA GLN A 275 -13.09 -7.65 29.03
C GLN A 275 -14.56 -7.85 28.62
N ASP A 276 -14.86 -7.79 27.33
CA ASP A 276 -16.23 -7.96 26.83
C ASP A 276 -16.75 -9.39 27.02
N ILE A 277 -15.89 -10.40 26.83
CA ILE A 277 -16.27 -11.81 27.09
C ILE A 277 -16.47 -12.02 28.60
N LEU A 278 -15.61 -11.45 29.44
CA LEU A 278 -15.73 -11.47 30.90
C LEU A 278 -17.07 -10.90 31.38
N ARG A 279 -17.43 -9.73 30.83
CA ARG A 279 -18.70 -9.03 31.10
C ARG A 279 -19.91 -9.67 30.42
N ARG A 280 -19.72 -10.77 29.69
CA ARG A 280 -20.75 -11.55 28.98
C ARG A 280 -21.44 -10.78 27.85
N HIS A 281 -20.79 -9.77 27.27
CA HIS A 281 -21.28 -9.07 26.08
C HIS A 281 -21.28 -9.99 24.84
N SER A 282 -20.47 -11.04 24.84
CA SER A 282 -20.35 -12.02 23.76
C SER A 282 -21.28 -13.24 23.91
N PHE A 283 -22.34 -13.16 24.74
CA PHE A 283 -23.28 -14.27 24.94
C PHE A 283 -23.80 -14.80 23.59
N PRO A 284 -23.89 -16.12 23.38
CA PRO A 284 -23.70 -17.23 24.33
C PRO A 284 -22.23 -17.68 24.51
N LEU A 285 -21.27 -17.10 23.80
CA LEU A 285 -19.85 -17.46 23.87
C LEU A 285 -19.15 -16.72 25.02
N VAL A 286 -19.40 -17.18 26.23
CA VAL A 286 -18.81 -16.66 27.47
C VAL A 286 -17.72 -17.60 28.00
N ALA A 287 -16.95 -17.18 29.00
CA ALA A 287 -15.89 -18.00 29.62
C ALA A 287 -16.39 -19.40 30.04
N ASP A 288 -17.61 -19.49 30.58
CA ASP A 288 -18.21 -20.75 31.06
C ASP A 288 -18.74 -21.66 29.94
N ALA A 289 -18.72 -21.22 28.68
CA ALA A 289 -19.39 -21.93 27.58
C ALA A 289 -18.66 -23.20 27.15
N PHE A 290 -17.33 -23.25 27.34
CA PHE A 290 -16.50 -24.35 26.85
C PHE A 290 -16.39 -25.49 27.86
N SER A 291 -16.47 -26.73 27.37
CA SER A 291 -16.44 -27.92 28.24
C SER A 291 -15.12 -28.09 29.01
N SER A 292 -14.01 -27.53 28.49
CA SER A 292 -12.70 -27.52 29.14
C SER A 292 -12.65 -26.62 30.38
N GLU A 293 -13.56 -25.64 30.47
CA GLU A 293 -13.60 -24.61 31.51
C GLU A 293 -14.75 -24.84 32.53
N LYS A 294 -15.39 -26.02 32.53
CA LYS A 294 -16.51 -26.35 33.46
C LYS A 294 -16.16 -26.26 34.95
N ASN A 295 -14.88 -26.20 35.28
CA ASN A 295 -14.36 -26.06 36.64
C ASN A 295 -14.14 -24.58 37.03
N PHE A 296 -14.55 -23.62 36.19
CA PHE A 296 -14.58 -22.21 36.53
C PHE A 296 -15.91 -21.84 37.16
N ILE A 297 -15.83 -21.19 38.32
CA ILE A 297 -16.96 -20.68 39.07
C ILE A 297 -17.08 -19.18 38.77
N CYS A 298 -18.23 -18.77 38.24
CA CYS A 298 -18.58 -17.37 38.08
C CYS A 298 -18.90 -16.75 39.45
N MET A 299 -18.17 -15.70 39.79
CA MET A 299 -18.32 -14.88 40.99
C MET A 299 -18.98 -13.53 40.62
N PRO A 300 -19.46 -12.75 41.60
CA PRO A 300 -19.93 -11.39 41.35
C PRO A 300 -18.85 -10.52 40.69
N GLN A 301 -19.26 -9.46 39.99
CA GLN A 301 -18.37 -8.49 39.32
C GLN A 301 -17.53 -9.06 38.15
N SER A 302 -18.12 -10.00 37.39
CA SER A 302 -17.49 -10.59 36.20
C SER A 302 -16.17 -11.31 36.49
N THR A 303 -16.04 -11.87 37.70
CA THR A 303 -14.84 -12.56 38.14
C THR A 303 -15.01 -14.07 38.00
N TYR A 304 -14.04 -14.75 37.42
CA TYR A 304 -14.06 -16.20 37.20
C TYR A 304 -12.91 -16.85 37.94
N LYS A 305 -13.21 -17.95 38.63
CA LYS A 305 -12.23 -18.66 39.44
C LYS A 305 -12.27 -20.14 39.17
N HIS A 306 -11.14 -20.72 38.79
CA HIS A 306 -11.01 -22.17 38.76
C HIS A 306 -11.06 -22.77 40.18
N GLU A 307 -11.73 -23.92 40.34
CA GLU A 307 -11.89 -24.61 41.63
C GLU A 307 -10.58 -24.81 42.41
N THR A 308 -9.48 -25.07 41.70
CA THR A 308 -8.15 -25.32 42.30
C THR A 308 -7.42 -24.05 42.75
N ALA A 309 -7.89 -22.86 42.39
CA ALA A 309 -7.19 -21.62 42.71
C ALA A 309 -7.34 -21.27 44.20
N LEU A 310 -6.22 -21.03 44.88
CA LEU A 310 -6.17 -20.70 46.30
C LEU A 310 -5.91 -19.21 46.51
N ALA A 311 -6.91 -18.51 47.03
CA ALA A 311 -6.89 -17.06 47.27
C ALA A 311 -7.05 -16.75 48.77
N LYS A 312 -6.18 -17.28 49.64
CA LYS A 312 -6.25 -16.97 51.08
C LYS A 312 -5.71 -15.57 51.33
N GLY A 313 -6.59 -14.61 51.62
CA GLY A 313 -6.23 -13.21 51.91
C GLY A 313 -6.06 -12.32 50.69
N CYS A 314 -6.51 -12.77 49.51
CA CYS A 314 -6.52 -12.00 48.26
C CYS A 314 -7.87 -11.28 48.11
N LEU A 315 -7.83 -9.99 47.76
CA LEU A 315 -9.00 -9.20 47.39
C LEU A 315 -9.11 -9.19 45.87
N LEU A 316 -10.16 -9.84 45.37
CA LEU A 316 -10.50 -9.85 43.95
C LEU A 316 -11.49 -8.72 43.70
N GLU A 317 -11.14 -7.81 42.81
CA GLU A 317 -12.01 -6.73 42.35
C GLU A 317 -12.75 -7.17 41.08
N LYS A 318 -12.86 -6.30 40.06
CA LYS A 318 -13.72 -6.53 38.91
C LYS A 318 -12.94 -7.18 37.75
N ASP A 319 -13.67 -7.90 36.90
CA ASP A 319 -13.19 -8.39 35.60
C ASP A 319 -11.89 -9.24 35.70
N CYS A 320 -11.81 -10.16 36.67
CA CYS A 320 -10.63 -11.00 36.92
C CYS A 320 -10.84 -12.47 36.56
N ILE A 321 -9.83 -13.15 36.01
CA ILE A 321 -9.84 -14.62 35.83
C ILE A 321 -8.66 -15.27 36.53
N LEU A 322 -8.96 -16.26 37.38
CA LEU A 322 -7.96 -17.05 38.09
C LEU A 322 -7.81 -18.44 37.48
N GLY A 323 -6.66 -18.69 36.87
CA GLY A 323 -6.31 -19.95 36.22
C GLY A 323 -6.05 -21.13 37.18
N ILE A 324 -5.80 -22.29 36.56
CA ILE A 324 -5.57 -23.58 37.23
C ILE A 324 -4.27 -23.56 38.05
N ASN A 325 -4.28 -24.20 39.22
CA ASN A 325 -3.12 -24.40 40.13
C ASN A 325 -2.35 -23.15 40.55
N SER A 326 -3.00 -22.00 40.65
CA SER A 326 -2.34 -20.76 41.02
C SER A 326 -2.62 -20.36 42.49
N THR A 327 -1.59 -19.86 43.20
CA THR A 327 -1.71 -19.34 44.56
C THR A 327 -1.55 -17.81 44.59
N TYR A 328 -2.48 -17.12 45.25
CA TYR A 328 -2.58 -15.66 45.23
C TYR A 328 -2.69 -15.07 46.65
N GLY A 329 -1.88 -14.05 46.94
CA GLY A 329 -1.84 -13.35 48.24
C GLY A 329 -1.88 -11.81 48.16
N SER A 330 -2.45 -11.25 47.09
CA SER A 330 -2.37 -9.82 46.72
C SER A 330 -3.72 -9.26 46.26
N GLN A 331 -3.84 -7.96 45.99
CA GLN A 331 -5.06 -7.33 45.43
C GLN A 331 -4.95 -7.31 43.90
N ILE A 332 -5.98 -7.81 43.21
CA ILE A 332 -5.99 -8.04 41.76
C ILE A 332 -7.26 -7.41 41.17
N ASP A 333 -7.08 -6.48 40.22
CA ASP A 333 -8.15 -5.82 39.47
C ASP A 333 -7.84 -5.83 37.96
N GLY A 334 -8.80 -6.25 37.12
CA GLY A 334 -8.67 -6.25 35.66
C GLY A 334 -7.56 -7.14 35.06
N CYS A 335 -7.02 -8.10 35.81
CA CYS A 335 -5.88 -8.93 35.36
C CYS A 335 -6.30 -10.33 34.86
N ILE A 336 -5.67 -10.78 33.78
CA ILE A 336 -5.77 -12.15 33.27
C ILE A 336 -4.54 -12.92 33.77
N LEU A 337 -4.76 -13.92 34.61
CA LEU A 337 -3.66 -14.70 35.19
C LEU A 337 -3.66 -16.10 34.59
N CYS A 338 -2.63 -16.38 33.79
CA CYS A 338 -2.45 -17.67 33.14
C CYS A 338 -2.25 -18.82 34.18
N PRO A 339 -2.54 -20.07 33.79
CA PRO A 339 -2.36 -21.23 34.67
C PRO A 339 -0.91 -21.38 35.16
N GLY A 340 -0.72 -21.72 36.44
CA GLY A 340 0.60 -22.02 37.02
C GLY A 340 1.45 -20.82 37.44
N ILE A 341 0.86 -19.64 37.64
CA ILE A 341 1.55 -18.43 38.12
C ILE A 341 1.35 -18.27 39.63
N ASP A 342 2.45 -18.15 40.38
CA ASP A 342 2.45 -17.75 41.78
C ASP A 342 2.70 -16.24 41.93
N VAL A 343 1.69 -15.51 42.40
CA VAL A 343 1.78 -14.06 42.59
C VAL A 343 2.18 -13.76 44.04
N ALA A 344 3.33 -13.10 44.22
CA ALA A 344 3.87 -12.74 45.53
C ALA A 344 2.86 -11.92 46.36
N ALA A 345 2.81 -12.18 47.67
CA ALA A 345 1.89 -11.53 48.61
C ALA A 345 2.23 -10.04 48.84
N ARG A 346 1.20 -9.21 49.07
CA ARG A 346 1.27 -7.75 49.37
C ARG A 346 1.62 -6.80 48.20
N SER A 347 1.21 -7.12 46.98
CA SER A 347 1.29 -6.21 45.82
C SER A 347 -0.11 -5.82 45.32
N GLN A 348 -0.25 -4.68 44.63
CA GLN A 348 -1.45 -4.33 43.86
C GLN A 348 -1.17 -4.50 42.36
N TYR A 349 -2.06 -5.16 41.64
CA TYR A 349 -1.99 -5.32 40.18
C TYR A 349 -3.26 -4.78 39.55
N ILE A 350 -3.10 -3.79 38.67
CA ILE A 350 -4.16 -3.11 37.92
C ILE A 350 -3.66 -3.03 36.47
N ASP A 351 -4.36 -3.64 35.51
CA ASP A 351 -4.00 -3.65 34.08
C ASP A 351 -2.56 -4.12 33.77
N ILE A 352 -2.11 -5.19 34.42
CA ILE A 352 -0.73 -5.72 34.26
C ILE A 352 -0.76 -7.12 33.65
N VAL A 353 0.07 -7.34 32.63
CA VAL A 353 0.45 -8.69 32.17
C VAL A 353 1.59 -9.20 33.05
N VAL A 354 1.40 -10.38 33.62
CA VAL A 354 2.34 -11.00 34.56
C VAL A 354 3.01 -12.19 33.87
N GLU A 355 4.32 -12.10 33.62
CA GLU A 355 5.10 -13.16 32.98
C GLU A 355 5.98 -13.90 34.00
N SER A 356 6.06 -15.22 33.88
CA SER A 356 7.01 -16.06 34.63
C SER A 356 8.31 -16.18 33.84
N LEU A 357 9.40 -15.61 34.37
CA LEU A 357 10.77 -15.77 33.87
C LEU A 357 11.54 -16.73 34.79
N SER A 358 12.59 -17.36 34.25
CA SER A 358 13.51 -18.22 35.02
C SER A 358 14.19 -17.53 36.21
N SER A 359 14.10 -16.21 36.31
CA SER A 359 14.66 -15.38 37.39
C SER A 359 13.61 -14.60 38.21
N GLY A 360 12.30 -14.80 37.99
CA GLY A 360 11.23 -14.11 38.73
C GLY A 360 10.02 -13.71 37.89
N VAL A 361 9.21 -12.78 38.42
CA VAL A 361 7.97 -12.32 37.79
C VAL A 361 8.17 -10.94 37.14
N SER A 362 7.94 -10.83 35.83
CA SER A 362 7.92 -9.56 35.08
C SER A 362 6.51 -8.94 35.13
N LYS A 363 6.45 -7.61 35.25
CA LYS A 363 5.21 -6.83 35.37
C LYS A 363 5.24 -5.72 34.33
N THR A 364 4.32 -5.75 33.37
CA THR A 364 4.21 -4.69 32.36
C THR A 364 2.78 -4.16 32.36
N LYS A 365 2.62 -2.84 32.49
CA LYS A 365 1.31 -2.19 32.34
C LYS A 365 0.89 -2.27 30.88
N MET A 366 -0.35 -2.71 30.65
CA MET A 366 -0.88 -2.92 29.31
C MET A 366 -0.95 -1.63 28.47
N SER A 367 -1.05 -0.47 29.12
CA SER A 367 -1.13 0.86 28.50
C SER A 367 0.22 1.45 28.05
N GLU A 368 1.35 0.89 28.50
CA GLU A 368 2.71 1.42 28.25
C GLU A 368 3.52 0.50 27.29
N LEU A 369 2.86 -0.49 26.68
CA LEU A 369 3.49 -1.46 25.78
C LEU A 369 3.80 -0.84 24.41
N ASP A 370 5.08 -0.55 24.18
CA ASP A 370 5.63 -0.22 22.86
C ASP A 370 6.23 -1.47 22.19
N VAL A 371 6.21 -1.53 20.86
CA VAL A 371 6.52 -2.74 20.04
C VAL A 371 7.94 -3.30 20.31
N ASN A 372 8.84 -2.50 20.87
CA ASN A 372 10.25 -2.81 21.04
C ASN A 372 10.66 -3.39 22.42
N ASP A 373 9.78 -3.40 23.42
CA ASP A 373 10.17 -3.76 24.80
C ASP A 373 9.95 -5.25 25.17
N PHE A 374 9.58 -6.09 24.20
CA PHE A 374 9.53 -7.55 24.38
C PHE A 374 10.93 -8.18 24.33
N LEU A 375 11.56 -8.40 25.50
CA LEU A 375 12.83 -9.14 25.61
C LEU A 375 12.68 -10.68 25.63
N TYR A 376 11.47 -11.21 25.41
CA TYR A 376 11.15 -12.64 25.61
C TYR A 376 11.84 -13.62 24.62
N PHE A 377 12.45 -13.15 23.52
CA PHE A 377 13.03 -14.03 22.49
C PHE A 377 14.53 -13.86 22.21
N LYS A 378 15.28 -13.10 23.02
CA LYS A 378 16.71 -12.86 22.75
C LYS A 378 17.65 -14.05 22.94
N ASN A 379 17.14 -15.24 23.24
CA ASN A 379 17.92 -16.48 23.30
C ASN A 379 17.55 -17.44 22.16
N ASN A 380 17.83 -17.03 20.92
CA ASN A 380 18.32 -17.93 19.88
C ASN A 380 19.08 -17.09 18.84
N LYS A 381 20.36 -17.40 18.66
CA LYS A 381 21.20 -16.78 17.62
C LYS A 381 20.63 -17.14 16.24
N VAL A 382 20.08 -16.15 15.55
CA VAL A 382 19.80 -16.22 14.11
C VAL A 382 20.47 -15.02 13.47
N ALA A 383 21.21 -15.29 12.40
CA ALA A 383 22.06 -14.35 11.69
C ALA A 383 21.24 -13.18 11.11
N GLU A 384 21.77 -11.97 11.31
CA GLU A 384 21.32 -10.74 10.67
C GLU A 384 21.42 -10.89 9.14
N CYS A 385 20.29 -10.69 8.46
CA CYS A 385 20.26 -10.41 7.03
C CYS A 385 19.97 -8.92 6.86
N ASP A 386 21.03 -8.15 6.60
CA ASP A 386 20.96 -6.78 6.13
C ASP A 386 20.42 -6.74 4.70
N ASN A 387 19.30 -6.05 4.50
CA ASN A 387 19.03 -5.11 3.40
C ASN A 387 17.52 -5.02 3.15
N CYS A 388 16.94 -3.88 3.56
CA CYS A 388 15.86 -3.28 2.78
C CYS A 388 15.98 -1.77 2.94
N SER A 389 16.50 -1.14 1.89
CA SER A 389 16.63 0.30 1.72
C SER A 389 15.25 0.94 1.68
N THR A 390 15.00 1.83 2.63
CA THR A 390 13.87 2.75 2.63
C THR A 390 14.12 3.83 1.58
N GLU A 391 13.40 3.72 0.45
CA GLU A 391 13.21 4.82 -0.49
C GLU A 391 12.48 5.95 0.23
N SER A 392 13.18 7.07 0.42
CA SER A 392 12.63 8.30 0.98
C SER A 392 11.81 9.01 -0.10
N SER A 393 10.48 8.89 -0.05
CA SER A 393 9.59 9.77 -0.81
C SER A 393 9.57 11.14 -0.13
N SER A 394 10.16 12.14 -0.78
CA SER A 394 10.07 13.54 -0.36
C SER A 394 8.65 14.05 -0.53
N SER A 395 8.01 14.42 0.57
CA SER A 395 6.73 15.14 0.59
C SER A 395 6.96 16.60 0.23
N GLU A 396 6.42 17.06 -0.91
CA GLU A 396 6.31 18.48 -1.19
C GLU A 396 5.17 19.10 -0.37
N GLU A 397 5.47 20.23 0.26
CA GLU A 397 4.52 21.04 1.00
C GLU A 397 3.70 21.87 0.00
N ASP A 398 2.39 21.57 -0.12
CA ASP A 398 1.45 22.38 -0.88
C ASP A 398 1.27 23.76 -0.24
N SER A 399 2.02 24.75 -0.75
CA SER A 399 1.69 26.15 -0.56
C SER A 399 0.79 26.61 -1.71
N GLU A 400 -0.49 26.87 -1.42
CA GLU A 400 -1.40 27.58 -2.33
C GLU A 400 -0.79 28.94 -2.68
N ARG A 401 -0.18 29.04 -3.86
CA ARG A 401 -0.03 30.27 -4.62
C ARG A 401 -0.63 30.02 -5.97
N ASP A 402 -1.57 30.89 -6.33
CA ASP A 402 -2.15 31.04 -7.66
C ASP A 402 -0.99 31.07 -8.67
N SER A 403 -0.70 29.92 -9.25
CA SER A 403 0.46 29.74 -10.11
C SER A 403 0.07 30.21 -11.50
N PRO A 404 0.89 31.02 -12.18
CA PRO A 404 0.65 31.30 -13.59
C PRO A 404 0.54 29.95 -14.33
N ILE A 405 -0.35 29.87 -15.31
CA ILE A 405 -0.48 28.73 -16.22
C ILE A 405 0.94 28.22 -16.54
N PRO A 406 1.28 26.96 -16.18
CA PRO A 406 2.62 26.45 -16.43
C PRO A 406 2.95 26.61 -17.90
N ASP A 407 4.10 27.18 -18.20
CA ASP A 407 4.61 27.19 -19.57
C ASP A 407 4.99 25.75 -19.91
N ASP A 408 4.10 25.05 -20.63
CA ASP A 408 4.24 23.66 -21.07
C ASP A 408 5.63 23.38 -21.67
N THR A 409 6.26 24.42 -22.28
CA THR A 409 7.61 24.39 -22.83
C THR A 409 8.69 24.16 -21.77
N ASN A 410 8.57 24.80 -20.59
CA ASN A 410 9.56 24.68 -19.51
C ASN A 410 9.42 23.36 -18.76
N MET A 411 8.18 22.84 -18.63
CA MET A 411 7.95 21.51 -18.08
C MET A 411 8.54 20.45 -19.01
N PHE A 412 8.28 20.57 -20.32
CA PHE A 412 8.88 19.70 -21.33
C PHE A 412 10.41 19.74 -21.29
N LEU A 413 11.02 20.93 -21.25
CA LEU A 413 12.48 21.07 -21.19
C LEU A 413 13.07 20.37 -19.95
N SER A 414 12.42 20.51 -18.79
CA SER A 414 12.87 19.88 -17.54
C SER A 414 12.83 18.35 -17.64
N GLU A 415 11.72 17.78 -18.13
CA GLU A 415 11.59 16.32 -18.31
C GLU A 415 12.60 15.75 -19.32
N VAL A 416 12.89 16.51 -20.39
CA VAL A 416 13.92 16.13 -21.38
C VAL A 416 15.32 16.18 -20.75
N ILE A 417 15.63 17.18 -19.93
CA ILE A 417 16.92 17.24 -19.21
C ILE A 417 17.07 16.02 -18.29
N ASP A 418 16.05 15.69 -17.50
CA ASP A 418 16.10 14.57 -16.55
C ASP A 418 16.25 13.22 -17.28
N SER A 419 15.51 13.04 -18.38
CA SER A 419 15.58 11.83 -19.21
C SER A 419 16.95 11.67 -19.85
N LEU A 420 17.54 12.75 -20.36
CA LEU A 420 18.90 12.73 -20.94
C LEU A 420 19.98 12.57 -19.86
N LEU A 421 19.82 13.16 -18.68
CA LEU A 421 20.78 13.05 -17.58
C LEU A 421 20.87 11.61 -17.08
N ARG A 422 19.72 11.01 -16.76
CA ARG A 422 19.58 9.58 -16.42
C ARG A 422 20.12 8.70 -17.54
N GLY A 423 19.72 9.00 -18.78
CA GLY A 423 20.17 8.26 -19.96
C GLY A 423 21.68 8.24 -20.14
N TYR A 424 22.37 9.34 -19.82
CA TYR A 424 23.83 9.44 -19.90
C TYR A 424 24.54 8.73 -18.73
N GLN A 425 23.96 8.77 -17.52
CA GLN A 425 24.52 8.13 -16.32
C GLN A 425 24.40 6.60 -16.39
N ASP A 426 23.20 6.10 -16.69
CA ASP A 426 22.89 4.67 -16.74
C ASP A 426 23.28 4.00 -18.06
N LYS A 427 23.78 4.78 -19.02
CA LYS A 427 24.15 4.34 -20.38
C LYS A 427 22.99 3.64 -21.10
N LEU A 428 21.81 4.24 -21.06
CA LEU A 428 20.59 3.75 -21.72
C LEU A 428 20.67 3.87 -23.24
N ASN A 429 20.03 2.93 -23.97
CA ASN A 429 19.97 2.98 -25.42
C ASN A 429 19.30 4.29 -25.91
N CYS A 430 19.93 4.98 -26.86
CA CYS A 430 19.43 6.22 -27.45
C CYS A 430 18.06 6.07 -28.12
N GLU A 431 17.71 4.88 -28.63
CA GLU A 431 16.39 4.60 -29.19
C GLU A 431 15.28 4.70 -28.14
N ASN A 432 15.53 4.21 -26.91
CA ASN A 432 14.57 4.32 -25.81
C ASN A 432 14.40 5.77 -25.37
N LEU A 433 15.50 6.53 -25.30
CA LEU A 433 15.45 7.96 -24.98
C LEU A 433 14.69 8.77 -26.03
N ILE A 434 14.80 8.40 -27.31
CA ILE A 434 13.99 9.01 -28.37
C ILE A 434 12.50 8.73 -28.16
N LEU A 435 12.12 7.52 -27.71
CA LEU A 435 10.73 7.19 -27.40
C LEU A 435 10.23 7.99 -26.18
N GLU A 436 11.03 8.13 -25.14
CA GLU A 436 10.72 8.96 -23.96
C GLU A 436 10.48 10.42 -24.38
N ILE A 437 11.42 11.03 -25.10
CA ILE A 437 11.28 12.43 -25.57
C ILE A 437 10.05 12.62 -26.46
N ASN A 438 9.74 11.64 -27.33
CA ASN A 438 8.53 11.70 -28.15
C ASN A 438 7.27 11.56 -27.31
N SER A 439 7.27 10.72 -26.27
CA SER A 439 6.15 10.60 -25.35
C SER A 439 5.90 11.92 -24.60
N SER A 440 6.96 12.57 -24.10
CA SER A 440 6.87 13.89 -23.46
C SER A 440 6.40 14.96 -24.45
N ARG A 441 6.83 14.90 -25.72
CA ARG A 441 6.35 15.82 -26.77
C ARG A 441 4.83 15.74 -26.92
N TYR A 442 4.27 14.53 -26.93
CA TYR A 442 2.82 14.36 -27.02
C TYR A 442 2.11 14.75 -25.72
N ALA A 443 2.73 14.51 -24.56
CA ALA A 443 2.18 14.88 -23.26
C ALA A 443 2.02 16.40 -23.11
N TYR A 444 3.04 17.18 -23.52
CA TYR A 444 3.03 18.64 -23.43
C TYR A 444 2.59 19.35 -24.72
N ASN A 445 2.15 18.60 -25.74
CA ASN A 445 1.69 19.13 -27.02
C ASN A 445 2.69 20.10 -27.70
N VAL A 446 3.99 19.81 -27.57
CA VAL A 446 5.06 20.67 -28.10
C VAL A 446 5.28 20.40 -29.60
N THR A 447 5.51 21.46 -30.38
CA THR A 447 5.75 21.32 -31.82
C THR A 447 7.10 20.68 -32.11
N ILE A 448 7.26 20.03 -33.27
CA ILE A 448 8.54 19.39 -33.63
C ILE A 448 9.72 20.37 -33.70
N ARG A 449 9.44 21.64 -34.04
CA ARG A 449 10.42 22.72 -34.07
C ARG A 449 10.93 23.07 -32.67
N GLU A 450 9.99 23.26 -31.75
CA GLU A 450 10.30 23.51 -30.33
C GLU A 450 10.97 22.30 -29.67
N VAL A 451 10.60 21.07 -30.03
CA VAL A 451 11.29 19.87 -29.55
C VAL A 451 12.74 19.84 -30.00
N THR A 452 13.02 20.13 -31.27
CA THR A 452 14.40 20.18 -31.77
C THR A 452 15.21 21.22 -31.00
N TYR A 453 14.67 22.43 -30.86
CA TYR A 453 15.29 23.50 -30.09
C TYR A 453 15.55 23.09 -28.63
N ASN A 454 14.54 22.54 -27.94
CA ASN A 454 14.64 22.18 -26.52
C ASN A 454 15.53 20.97 -26.26
N VAL A 455 15.58 19.98 -27.16
CA VAL A 455 16.50 18.82 -27.04
C VAL A 455 17.94 19.27 -27.18
N ILE A 456 18.25 20.11 -28.18
CA ILE A 456 19.60 20.68 -28.33
C ILE A 456 19.94 21.57 -27.13
N LYS A 457 18.99 22.37 -26.66
CA LYS A 457 19.14 23.20 -25.47
C LYS A 457 19.48 22.35 -24.23
N ALA A 458 18.75 21.25 -24.01
CA ALA A 458 18.98 20.31 -22.92
C ALA A 458 20.35 19.63 -23.00
N ILE A 459 20.77 19.18 -24.20
CA ILE A 459 22.09 18.54 -24.40
C ILE A 459 23.24 19.50 -24.05
N LEU A 460 23.11 20.77 -24.41
CA LEU A 460 24.12 21.80 -24.15
C LEU A 460 24.15 22.27 -22.69
N SER A 461 23.00 22.22 -21.97
CA SER A 461 22.95 22.50 -20.53
C SER A 461 23.38 21.32 -19.66
N LEU A 462 23.28 20.09 -20.18
CA LEU A 462 23.55 18.84 -19.45
C LEU A 462 24.91 18.77 -18.71
N PRO A 463 26.04 19.28 -19.25
CA PRO A 463 27.30 19.24 -18.53
C PRO A 463 27.25 20.03 -17.21
N LEU A 464 26.47 21.11 -17.11
CA LEU A 464 26.32 21.86 -15.86
C LEU A 464 25.58 21.04 -14.80
N HIS A 465 24.48 20.40 -15.20
CA HIS A 465 23.69 19.51 -14.33
C HIS A 465 24.53 18.31 -13.88
N TYR A 466 25.22 17.65 -14.81
CA TYR A 466 26.08 16.51 -14.50
C TYR A 466 27.22 16.88 -13.51
N LEU A 467 27.89 18.02 -13.73
CA LEU A 467 28.96 18.48 -12.85
C LEU A 467 28.45 18.86 -11.45
N SER A 468 27.21 19.34 -11.35
CA SER A 468 26.57 19.68 -10.08
C SER A 468 26.28 18.45 -9.22
N GLU A 469 25.81 17.36 -9.82
CA GLU A 469 25.55 16.09 -9.12
C GLU A 469 26.85 15.38 -8.72
N THR A 470 27.89 15.44 -9.55
CA THR A 470 29.20 14.85 -9.25
C THR A 470 30.06 15.69 -8.29
N LYS A 471 29.55 16.84 -7.81
CA LYS A 471 30.25 17.78 -6.90
C LYS A 471 31.63 18.23 -7.39
N THR A 472 31.83 18.30 -8.71
CA THR A 472 33.09 18.72 -9.33
C THR A 472 33.05 20.20 -9.68
N PRO A 473 34.14 20.97 -9.49
CA PRO A 473 34.13 22.39 -9.80
C PRO A 473 33.98 22.62 -11.31
N VAL A 474 33.06 23.52 -11.66
CA VAL A 474 32.86 23.98 -13.04
C VAL A 474 34.07 24.81 -13.46
N ASN A 475 34.74 24.37 -14.51
CA ASN A 475 35.80 25.12 -15.19
C ASN A 475 35.73 24.82 -16.69
N ASN A 476 36.34 25.68 -17.51
CA ASN A 476 36.26 25.57 -18.97
C ASN A 476 36.74 24.20 -19.49
N GLN A 477 37.77 23.61 -18.87
CA GLN A 477 38.34 22.34 -19.31
C GLN A 477 37.41 21.15 -19.04
N ASN A 478 36.80 21.10 -17.86
CA ASN A 478 35.86 20.06 -17.44
C ASN A 478 34.55 20.17 -18.21
N TYR A 479 34.04 21.38 -18.40
CA TYR A 479 32.83 21.63 -19.18
C TYR A 479 33.01 21.13 -20.63
N GLN A 480 34.09 21.54 -21.30
CA GLN A 480 34.40 21.12 -22.68
C GLN A 480 34.59 19.61 -22.81
N LYS A 481 35.31 18.98 -21.87
CA LYS A 481 35.54 17.53 -21.90
C LYS A 481 34.22 16.75 -21.77
N ASN A 482 33.35 17.15 -20.85
CA ASN A 482 32.06 16.48 -20.63
C ASN A 482 31.10 16.76 -21.78
N LEU A 483 31.04 17.99 -22.28
CA LEU A 483 30.21 18.34 -23.42
C LEU A 483 30.58 17.52 -24.67
N LYS A 484 31.88 17.37 -24.97
CA LYS A 484 32.34 16.53 -26.08
C LYS A 484 31.93 15.06 -25.92
N ALA A 485 31.99 14.53 -24.70
CA ALA A 485 31.57 13.15 -24.41
C ALA A 485 30.04 12.99 -24.57
N ILE A 486 29.26 13.93 -24.06
CA ILE A 486 27.79 13.96 -24.14
C ILE A 486 27.32 14.07 -25.60
N ILE A 487 27.88 14.98 -26.40
CA ILE A 487 27.57 15.13 -27.83
C ILE A 487 27.94 13.86 -28.61
N THR A 488 29.03 13.19 -28.24
CA THR A 488 29.43 11.94 -28.88
C THR A 488 28.46 10.81 -28.54
N TYR A 489 28.02 10.74 -27.29
CA TYR A 489 27.03 9.76 -26.85
C TYR A 489 25.66 9.98 -27.50
N PHE A 490 25.15 11.22 -27.49
CA PHE A 490 23.83 11.57 -28.03
C PHE A 490 23.82 11.89 -29.52
N ASN A 491 24.86 11.52 -30.27
CA ASN A 491 24.95 11.81 -31.70
C ASN A 491 23.75 11.27 -32.49
N SER A 492 23.29 10.07 -32.15
CA SER A 492 22.10 9.45 -32.76
C SER A 492 20.80 10.20 -32.45
N ILE A 493 20.68 10.77 -31.23
CA ILE A 493 19.53 11.60 -30.85
C ILE A 493 19.55 12.91 -31.62
N ILE A 494 20.71 13.57 -31.71
CA ILE A 494 20.88 14.82 -32.45
C ILE A 494 20.50 14.63 -33.93
N LEU A 495 21.02 13.59 -34.59
CA LEU A 495 20.68 13.25 -35.98
C LEU A 495 19.21 12.86 -36.17
N ASN A 496 18.54 12.37 -35.14
CA ASN A 496 17.12 12.04 -35.23
C ASN A 496 16.23 13.28 -35.30
N TYR A 497 16.60 14.36 -34.59
CA TYR A 497 15.81 15.60 -34.53
C TYR A 497 16.29 16.68 -35.51
N VAL A 498 17.59 16.76 -35.81
CA VAL A 498 18.17 17.71 -36.77
C VAL A 498 18.27 17.05 -38.15
N LYS A 499 17.16 16.97 -38.89
CA LYS A 499 17.08 16.33 -40.23
C LYS A 499 16.87 17.30 -41.39
N ASN A 500 16.07 18.34 -41.16
CA ASN A 500 15.62 19.26 -42.20
C ASN A 500 16.29 20.62 -42.05
N LYS A 501 16.22 21.46 -43.11
CA LYS A 501 16.75 22.83 -43.09
C LYS A 501 16.19 23.66 -41.91
N ASP A 502 14.88 23.59 -41.65
CA ASP A 502 14.25 24.29 -40.50
C ASP A 502 14.79 23.80 -39.14
N ALA A 503 15.12 22.51 -39.02
CA ALA A 503 15.65 21.93 -37.80
C ALA A 503 17.12 22.34 -37.56
N GLN A 504 17.88 22.59 -38.63
CA GLN A 504 19.22 23.17 -38.54
C GLN A 504 19.15 24.63 -38.04
N ASP A 505 18.16 25.41 -38.50
CA ASP A 505 17.92 26.77 -38.00
C ASP A 505 17.56 26.77 -36.51
N ASP A 506 16.67 25.87 -36.08
CA ASP A 506 16.29 25.71 -34.67
C ASP A 506 17.46 25.23 -33.80
N CYS A 507 18.35 24.39 -34.32
CA CYS A 507 19.59 23.97 -33.66
C CYS A 507 20.58 25.14 -33.48
N LEU A 508 20.78 25.96 -34.52
CA LEU A 508 21.65 27.14 -34.48
C LEU A 508 21.15 28.17 -33.47
N ARG A 509 19.83 28.40 -33.44
CA ARG A 509 19.18 29.26 -32.44
C ARG A 509 19.41 28.75 -31.00
N ALA A 510 19.28 27.44 -30.75
CA ALA A 510 19.54 26.87 -29.44
C ALA A 510 21.01 27.02 -28.99
N ILE A 511 21.96 26.86 -29.92
CA ILE A 511 23.39 27.10 -29.66
C ILE A 511 23.64 28.56 -29.30
N GLU A 512 23.05 29.50 -30.05
CA GLU A 512 23.19 30.94 -29.83
C GLU A 512 22.67 31.35 -28.45
N ASP A 513 21.47 30.89 -28.09
CA ASP A 513 20.83 31.23 -26.81
C ASP A 513 21.66 30.74 -25.61
N ILE A 514 22.15 29.49 -25.64
CA ILE A 514 22.96 28.97 -24.53
C ILE A 514 24.34 29.60 -24.50
N ALA A 515 24.98 29.81 -25.66
CA ALA A 515 26.28 30.48 -25.72
C ALA A 515 26.21 31.92 -25.23
N SER A 516 25.06 32.58 -25.35
CA SER A 516 24.84 33.92 -24.81
C SER A 516 24.69 33.95 -23.29
N THR A 517 24.22 32.86 -22.69
CA THR A 517 23.92 32.75 -21.26
C THR A 517 25.04 32.07 -20.46
N THR A 518 25.82 31.19 -21.09
CA THR A 518 26.82 30.33 -20.44
C THR A 518 28.24 30.79 -20.79
N ASP A 519 28.94 31.40 -19.83
CA ASP A 519 30.29 31.94 -20.02
C ASP A 519 31.31 30.86 -20.40
N GLU A 520 31.13 29.62 -19.93
CA GLU A 520 32.01 28.48 -20.23
C GLU A 520 31.83 27.95 -21.67
N LEU A 521 30.63 28.11 -22.26
CA LEU A 521 30.33 27.64 -23.61
C LEU A 521 30.82 28.62 -24.67
N LEU A 522 30.73 29.93 -24.42
CA LEU A 522 31.09 30.99 -25.35
C LEU A 522 32.47 30.82 -26.05
N PRO A 523 33.58 30.53 -25.34
CA PRO A 523 34.89 30.33 -25.99
C PRO A 523 34.99 29.00 -26.75
N TYR A 524 34.05 28.07 -26.52
CA TYR A 524 34.01 26.76 -27.17
C TYR A 524 33.05 26.71 -28.36
N THR A 525 32.15 27.69 -28.51
CA THR A 525 31.12 27.73 -29.56
C THR A 525 31.70 27.56 -30.97
N GLN A 526 32.86 28.15 -31.27
CA GLN A 526 33.56 27.93 -32.55
C GLN A 526 33.88 26.44 -32.78
N HIS A 527 34.42 25.74 -31.78
CA HIS A 527 34.76 24.33 -31.91
C HIS A 527 33.51 23.45 -31.97
N LEU A 528 32.45 23.83 -31.26
CA LEU A 528 31.15 23.15 -31.33
C LEU A 528 30.56 23.22 -32.74
N LEU A 529 30.56 24.40 -33.37
CA LEU A 529 30.07 24.57 -34.75
C LEU A 529 30.91 23.80 -35.76
N HIS A 530 32.24 23.82 -35.61
CA HIS A 530 33.13 22.99 -36.43
C HIS A 530 32.82 21.50 -36.25
N GLN A 531 32.58 21.03 -35.02
CA GLN A 531 32.22 19.63 -34.75
C GLN A 531 30.85 19.24 -35.35
N PHE A 532 29.89 20.17 -35.39
CA PHE A 532 28.57 19.93 -35.98
C PHE A 532 28.62 19.95 -37.51
N TYR A 533 29.51 20.76 -38.09
CA TYR A 533 29.84 20.75 -39.51
C TYR A 533 30.53 19.43 -39.91
N ASP A 534 31.60 19.02 -39.22
CA ASP A 534 32.35 17.77 -39.51
C ASP A 534 31.50 16.50 -39.40
N ARG A 535 30.37 16.56 -38.68
CA ARG A 535 29.44 15.44 -38.45
C ARG A 535 28.20 15.51 -39.34
N ASP A 536 28.16 16.41 -40.32
CA ASP A 536 27.04 16.63 -41.23
C ASP A 536 25.71 16.97 -40.52
N ILE A 537 25.75 17.55 -39.31
CA ILE A 537 24.56 17.98 -38.57
C ILE A 537 24.08 19.34 -39.09
N LEU A 538 25.02 20.25 -39.37
CA LEU A 538 24.76 21.60 -39.87
C LEU A 538 25.43 21.77 -41.23
N SER A 539 24.67 22.28 -42.21
CA SER A 539 25.20 22.63 -43.52
C SER A 539 25.90 23.99 -43.50
N GLU A 540 26.89 24.14 -44.38
CA GLU A 540 27.60 25.41 -44.58
C GLU A 540 26.64 26.56 -44.93
N GLU A 541 25.73 26.34 -45.89
CA GLU A 541 24.69 27.30 -46.29
C GLU A 541 23.97 27.88 -45.06
N LYS A 542 23.56 27.01 -44.12
CA LYS A 542 22.80 27.40 -42.93
C LYS A 542 23.64 28.11 -41.89
N ILE A 543 24.90 27.73 -41.71
CA ILE A 543 25.81 28.43 -40.80
C ILE A 543 26.06 29.86 -41.30
N LEU A 544 26.25 30.05 -42.61
CA LEU A 544 26.43 31.36 -43.22
C LEU A 544 25.14 32.19 -43.18
N GLU A 545 23.99 31.61 -43.54
CA GLU A 545 22.68 32.28 -43.46
C GLU A 545 22.39 32.77 -42.03
N TRP A 546 22.62 31.92 -41.03
CA TRP A 546 22.49 32.29 -39.62
C TRP A 546 23.46 33.41 -39.21
N TYR A 547 24.68 33.45 -39.75
CA TYR A 547 25.66 34.51 -39.45
C TYR A 547 25.30 35.85 -40.09
N GLU A 548 24.69 35.84 -41.27
CA GLU A 548 24.30 37.03 -42.02
C GLU A 548 22.91 37.56 -41.66
N SER A 549 22.06 36.73 -41.04
CA SER A 549 20.73 37.14 -40.57
C SER A 549 20.87 38.16 -39.42
N THR A 550 20.93 39.43 -39.79
CA THR A 550 20.88 40.56 -38.84
C THR A 550 19.43 40.82 -38.45
N SER A 551 19.02 40.47 -37.23
CA SER A 551 17.78 41.00 -36.66
C SER A 551 18.02 42.43 -36.18
N GLU A 552 17.16 43.37 -36.55
CA GLU A 552 17.25 44.79 -36.15
C GLU A 552 17.10 45.00 -34.62
N ASP A 553 16.71 43.95 -33.88
CA ASP A 553 16.55 43.88 -32.42
C ASP A 553 17.65 43.02 -31.73
N ALA A 554 18.80 42.77 -32.35
CA ALA A 554 19.84 41.91 -31.76
C ALA A 554 20.43 42.53 -30.47
N ASP A 555 20.04 41.96 -29.32
CA ASP A 555 20.61 42.29 -28.02
C ASP A 555 22.14 42.24 -28.03
N MET A 556 22.77 43.10 -27.21
CA MET A 556 24.22 43.18 -27.03
C MET A 556 24.87 41.81 -26.73
N LEU A 557 24.12 40.84 -26.21
CA LEU A 557 24.54 39.47 -25.94
C LEU A 557 24.74 38.62 -27.21
N HIS A 558 23.87 38.73 -28.21
CA HIS A 558 23.99 37.98 -29.47
C HIS A 558 25.23 38.43 -30.27
N SER A 559 25.54 39.72 -30.23
CA SER A 559 26.76 40.27 -30.86
C SER A 559 28.05 39.65 -30.31
N LYS A 560 28.07 39.24 -29.03
CA LYS A 560 29.24 38.57 -28.42
C LYS A 560 29.49 37.19 -29.01
N VAL A 561 28.42 36.41 -29.23
CA VAL A 561 28.50 35.06 -29.82
C VAL A 561 29.04 35.15 -31.24
N ARG A 562 28.56 36.11 -32.03
CA ARG A 562 29.05 36.34 -33.42
C ARG A 562 30.54 36.67 -33.46
N ASN A 563 31.00 37.56 -32.58
CA ASN A 563 32.41 37.91 -32.48
C ASN A 563 33.28 36.70 -32.10
N ALA A 564 32.79 35.81 -31.22
CA ALA A 564 33.51 34.60 -30.81
C ALA A 564 33.66 33.58 -31.94
N VAL A 565 32.70 33.51 -32.86
CA VAL A 565 32.68 32.54 -33.98
C VAL A 565 33.31 33.11 -35.27
N GLN A 566 33.58 34.42 -35.34
CA GLN A 566 34.16 35.09 -36.50
C GLN A 566 35.39 34.37 -37.13
N PRO A 567 36.36 33.82 -36.37
CA PRO A 567 37.48 33.08 -36.96
C PRO A 567 37.05 31.83 -37.72
N PHE A 568 35.99 31.15 -37.28
CA PHE A 568 35.45 29.95 -37.94
C PHE A 568 34.70 30.31 -39.22
N ILE A 569 33.90 31.38 -39.20
CA ILE A 569 33.21 31.86 -40.41
C ILE A 569 34.21 32.28 -41.48
N LYS A 570 35.31 32.93 -41.07
CA LYS A 570 36.39 33.28 -42.00
C LYS A 570 37.01 32.03 -42.62
N TRP A 571 37.29 31.01 -41.82
CA TRP A 571 37.81 29.73 -42.29
C TRP A 571 36.83 29.01 -43.24
N LEU A 572 35.53 28.99 -42.94
CA LEU A 572 34.50 28.40 -43.80
C LEU A 572 34.50 29.05 -45.19
N ARG A 573 34.50 30.39 -45.25
CA ARG A 573 34.51 31.15 -46.52
C ARG A 573 35.79 30.94 -47.33
N GLU A 574 36.95 30.89 -46.66
CA GLU A 574 38.24 30.63 -47.33
C GLU A 574 38.33 29.20 -47.86
N ALA A 575 37.74 28.22 -47.18
CA ALA A 575 37.70 26.83 -47.63
C ALA A 575 36.79 26.61 -48.86
N GLU A 576 35.74 27.42 -49.02
CA GLU A 576 34.86 27.41 -50.20
C GLU A 576 35.59 27.95 -51.44
N GLU A 577 36.32 29.07 -51.31
CA GLU A 577 37.09 29.68 -52.41
C GLU A 577 38.13 28.72 -53.02
N ASP A 578 38.87 27.96 -52.18
CA ASP A 578 39.86 26.95 -52.63
C ASP A 578 39.23 25.75 -53.38
N SER A 579 37.96 25.42 -53.13
CA SER A 579 37.29 24.31 -53.81
C SER A 579 36.80 24.67 -55.22
N THR A 580 36.42 25.93 -55.42
CA THR A 580 35.94 26.44 -56.72
C THR A 580 37.05 26.78 -57.72
N GLU A 581 38.28 27.02 -57.27
CA GLU A 581 39.44 27.22 -58.15
C GLU A 581 39.96 25.92 -58.78
N SER A 582 39.58 24.75 -58.27
CA SER A 582 40.05 23.45 -58.78
C SER A 582 39.24 22.86 -59.95
N ASP A 583 38.10 23.47 -60.32
CA ASP A 583 37.25 23.04 -61.44
C ASP A 583 37.45 23.88 -62.74
N ASN A 584 38.45 24.76 -62.77
CA ASN A 584 38.76 25.63 -63.92
C ASN A 584 40.23 25.56 -64.39
N ASP A 585 40.86 24.39 -64.37
CA ASP A 585 42.12 24.11 -65.09
C ASP A 585 42.06 22.82 -65.93
#